data_AF-A0A2M8NKJ6-F1
#
_entry.id   AF-A0A2M8NKJ6-F1
#
_cell.length_a   1.000
_cell.length_b   1.000
_cell.length_c   1.000
_cell.angle_alpha   90.00
_cell.angle_beta   90.00
_cell.angle_gamma   90.00
#
_symmetry.space_group_name_H-M   'P 1'
#
loop_
_entity.id
_entity.type
_entity.pdbx_description
1 polymer ?
#
loop_
_entity_poly.entity_id
_entity_poly.type
_entity_poly.pdbx_seq_one_letter_code
_entity_poly.pdbx_strand_id
1 'polypeptide(L)'
;MNMIGGALRYGLIFALVAAVLALTGIFTSFASREVIDDRLTLSAIVLGIFLLGAGGMAAASLKSANNAQAALAGIIGGLCVGAALACLLVAENAINLSFVFPNLIDPISRVLLFGLDLAPGIIVLLMLSAVVGAAAAGLVMLPSRLQRSIILGAIITIVVGLLQQQIRNVIPLHDAVALAATFGLGYAAAWRWGRIPLIKGLIGLSVGTVAAVVIFALAQTGVLPQISSARGAVASPPVTSQGLPALVVIFGITGIAGGLVTGAARSVHNAAAQFAVTLVILGIANQQNTNIMTDGGAILTFLLAAVGAWLIPMGGVRADEAHQALSRSSQRAVTRSIFAVGLLVLIAAPPFLGVYITDVLNLVGIYIILGIGLNIVVGYAGLLDLGYVAFFAVGAYIAGLLTTPSLLTCGGVPTRQIQASQVAEICTGIMTFWEAWIIAIIVAAVCGILLGIPVLRLRGDYFAIVTLGFGEIIRLLVRFDDFKDLFGSAQGIANIPRPIIDLTALNPAWRIELTGANGIYYLVLAGILLAAAMSTQLARSKLGRSWMALRADEDVAQAMGINLMRIKLTAFAISAAF
;
A
#
# COMPACT_ATOMS: atom_id res chain seq x y z
N MET A 1 -7.00 34.10 20.89
CA MET A 1 -6.45 34.50 19.57
C MET A 1 -7.57 35.14 18.76
N ASN A 2 -7.27 36.17 17.97
CA ASN A 2 -8.30 36.81 17.14
C ASN A 2 -8.68 35.91 15.96
N MET A 3 -9.98 35.84 15.65
CA MET A 3 -10.57 35.01 14.59
C MET A 3 -9.78 35.06 13.27
N ILE A 4 -9.50 36.29 12.81
CA ILE A 4 -8.78 36.57 11.56
C ILE A 4 -7.34 36.04 11.62
N GLY A 5 -6.62 36.28 12.72
CA GLY A 5 -5.21 35.85 12.87
C GLY A 5 -5.04 34.33 12.93
N GLY A 6 -6.03 33.61 13.47
CA GLY A 6 -6.06 32.14 13.40
C GLY A 6 -6.26 31.65 11.97
N ALA A 7 -7.32 32.12 11.31
CA ALA A 7 -7.65 31.74 9.94
C ALA A 7 -6.52 32.05 8.94
N LEU A 8 -5.97 33.26 9.02
CA LEU A 8 -4.93 33.75 8.12
C LEU A 8 -3.58 33.03 8.33
N ARG A 9 -3.25 32.59 9.56
CA ARG A 9 -2.06 31.76 9.80
C ARG A 9 -2.17 30.40 9.10
N TYR A 10 -3.30 29.71 9.22
CA TYR A 10 -3.49 28.41 8.55
C TYR A 10 -3.63 28.57 7.03
N GLY A 11 -4.35 29.60 6.57
CA GLY A 11 -4.46 29.97 5.17
C GLY A 11 -3.10 30.19 4.51
N LEU A 12 -2.22 31.02 5.11
CA LEU A 12 -0.88 31.28 4.59
C LEU A 12 0.01 30.03 4.53
N ILE A 13 -0.09 29.11 5.50
CA ILE A 13 0.70 27.87 5.49
C ILE A 13 0.32 26.99 4.29
N PHE A 14 -0.98 26.75 4.07
CA PHE A 14 -1.42 26.00 2.90
C PHE A 14 -1.19 26.75 1.58
N ALA A 15 -1.30 28.08 1.58
CA ALA A 15 -1.05 28.92 0.42
C ALA A 15 0.42 28.83 -0.03
N LEU A 16 1.36 28.87 0.91
CA LEU A 16 2.79 28.68 0.64
C LEU A 16 3.06 27.30 0.05
N VAL A 17 2.49 26.24 0.62
CA VAL A 17 2.68 24.87 0.09
C VAL A 17 2.06 24.72 -1.30
N ALA A 18 0.84 25.23 -1.52
CA ALA A 18 0.18 25.20 -2.83
C ALA A 18 0.99 25.96 -3.90
N ALA A 19 1.55 27.13 -3.55
CA ALA A 19 2.41 27.90 -4.45
C ALA A 19 3.73 27.17 -4.76
N VAL A 20 4.38 26.54 -3.79
CA VAL A 20 5.59 25.71 -4.02
C VAL A 20 5.26 24.52 -4.94
N LEU A 21 4.15 23.82 -4.71
CA LEU A 21 3.73 22.69 -5.56
C LEU A 21 3.39 23.15 -6.99
N ALA A 22 2.84 24.36 -7.16
CA ALA A 22 2.67 24.99 -8.46
C ALA A 22 4.03 25.22 -9.14
N LEU A 23 4.98 25.90 -8.49
CA LEU A 23 6.33 26.16 -9.03
C LEU A 23 7.10 24.89 -9.40
N THR A 24 6.87 23.76 -8.70
CA THR A 24 7.50 22.47 -9.06
C THR A 24 6.90 21.78 -10.29
N GLY A 25 5.79 22.29 -10.85
CA GLY A 25 5.12 21.66 -12.01
C GLY A 25 4.20 20.48 -11.66
N ILE A 26 3.78 20.32 -10.39
CA ILE A 26 2.94 19.19 -9.99
C ILE A 26 1.51 19.33 -10.52
N PHE A 27 0.95 20.54 -10.55
CA PHE A 27 -0.40 20.76 -11.09
C PHE A 27 -0.49 20.51 -12.60
N THR A 28 0.54 20.83 -13.38
CA THR A 28 0.62 20.51 -14.81
C THR A 28 0.83 19.00 -15.02
N SER A 29 1.78 18.40 -14.30
CA SER A 29 2.04 16.94 -14.32
C SER A 29 0.80 16.09 -13.96
N PHE A 30 -0.10 16.62 -13.13
CA PHE A 30 -1.34 15.94 -12.71
C PHE A 30 -2.59 16.34 -13.51
N ALA A 31 -2.48 17.27 -14.47
CA ALA A 31 -3.62 17.66 -15.31
C ALA A 31 -4.05 16.55 -16.28
N SER A 32 -3.10 15.74 -16.75
CA SER A 32 -3.32 14.59 -17.63
C SER A 32 -3.80 13.31 -16.91
N ARG A 33 -3.92 13.33 -15.58
CA ARG A 33 -4.38 12.18 -14.79
C ARG A 33 -5.81 12.42 -14.33
N GLU A 34 -6.76 11.96 -15.14
CA GLU A 34 -8.18 11.92 -14.75
C GLU A 34 -8.43 10.97 -13.58
N VAL A 35 -9.45 11.30 -12.78
CA VAL A 35 -9.92 10.54 -11.62
C VAL A 35 -11.45 10.38 -11.65
N ILE A 36 -12.15 11.32 -12.29
CA ILE A 36 -13.52 11.18 -12.79
C ILE A 36 -13.50 11.60 -14.26
N ASP A 37 -13.95 10.69 -15.14
CA ASP A 37 -13.97 10.80 -16.61
C ASP A 37 -14.38 12.20 -17.10
N ASP A 38 -13.54 12.87 -17.89
CA ASP A 38 -13.77 14.20 -18.50
C ASP A 38 -14.16 15.34 -17.52
N ARG A 39 -14.10 15.09 -16.20
CA ARG A 39 -14.76 15.92 -15.18
C ARG A 39 -13.81 16.41 -14.09
N LEU A 40 -12.95 15.54 -13.59
CA LEU A 40 -12.21 15.78 -12.36
C LEU A 40 -10.82 15.15 -12.43
N THR A 41 -9.83 16.00 -12.71
CA THR A 41 -8.41 15.65 -12.79
C THR A 41 -7.78 15.59 -11.40
N LEU A 42 -6.65 14.89 -11.29
CA LEU A 42 -5.84 14.86 -10.08
C LEU A 42 -5.33 16.26 -9.70
N SER A 43 -5.05 17.14 -10.66
CA SER A 43 -4.69 18.54 -10.38
C SER A 43 -5.82 19.31 -9.68
N ALA A 44 -7.07 19.11 -10.10
CA ALA A 44 -8.24 19.69 -9.43
C ALA A 44 -8.48 19.08 -8.04
N ILE A 45 -8.22 17.78 -7.84
CA ILE A 45 -8.27 17.14 -6.51
C ILE A 45 -7.22 17.72 -5.58
N VAL A 46 -5.98 17.87 -6.04
CA VAL A 46 -4.90 18.48 -5.24
C VAL A 46 -5.26 19.90 -4.85
N LEU A 47 -5.77 20.72 -5.78
CA LEU A 47 -6.27 22.07 -5.47
C LEU A 47 -7.37 22.01 -4.41
N GLY A 48 -8.35 21.11 -4.57
CA GLY A 48 -9.42 20.87 -3.61
C GLY A 48 -8.91 20.49 -2.22
N ILE A 49 -7.88 19.64 -2.11
CA ILE A 49 -7.26 19.26 -0.84
C ILE A 49 -6.63 20.48 -0.14
N PHE A 50 -5.95 21.36 -0.88
CA PHE A 50 -5.37 22.59 -0.29
C PHE A 50 -6.45 23.59 0.16
N LEU A 51 -7.50 23.77 -0.63
CA LEU A 51 -8.64 24.64 -0.28
C LEU A 51 -9.45 24.11 0.92
N LEU A 52 -9.77 22.81 0.92
CA LEU A 52 -10.46 22.14 2.03
C LEU A 52 -9.60 22.08 3.30
N GLY A 53 -8.29 21.87 3.15
CA GLY A 53 -7.33 21.91 4.26
C GLY A 53 -7.27 23.29 4.91
N ALA A 54 -7.12 24.35 4.10
CA ALA A 54 -7.03 25.71 4.59
C ALA A 54 -8.31 26.18 5.26
N GLY A 55 -9.47 26.05 4.58
CA GLY A 55 -10.75 26.44 5.15
C GLY A 55 -11.14 25.57 6.36
N GLY A 56 -10.85 24.27 6.30
CA GLY A 56 -11.13 23.32 7.36
C GLY A 56 -10.30 23.57 8.63
N MET A 57 -9.00 23.79 8.52
CA MET A 57 -8.15 24.10 9.68
C MET A 57 -8.45 25.50 10.25
N ALA A 58 -8.74 26.49 9.40
CA ALA A 58 -9.18 27.81 9.84
C ALA A 58 -10.47 27.72 10.67
N ALA A 59 -11.50 27.02 10.17
CA ALA A 59 -12.75 26.80 10.90
C ALA A 59 -12.57 25.94 12.16
N ALA A 60 -11.72 24.89 12.11
CA ALA A 60 -11.45 24.03 13.26
C ALA A 60 -10.79 24.78 14.43
N SER A 61 -9.97 25.79 14.15
CA SER A 61 -9.37 26.66 15.17
C SER A 61 -10.41 27.48 15.98
N LEU A 62 -11.65 27.54 15.48
CA LEU A 62 -12.77 28.31 16.03
C LEU A 62 -13.97 27.42 16.36
N LYS A 63 -13.75 26.12 16.60
CA LYS A 63 -14.81 25.12 16.86
C LYS A 63 -15.66 25.36 18.13
N SER A 64 -15.27 26.31 18.98
CA SER A 64 -16.05 26.79 20.14
C SER A 64 -16.78 28.12 19.90
N ALA A 65 -16.75 28.67 18.68
CA ALA A 65 -17.32 29.97 18.32
C ALA A 65 -18.62 29.80 17.51
N ASN A 66 -19.30 30.92 17.25
CA ASN A 66 -20.56 30.92 16.50
C ASN A 66 -20.38 30.36 15.07
N ASN A 67 -21.38 29.63 14.58
CA ASN A 67 -21.39 28.98 13.26
C ASN A 67 -20.97 29.93 12.11
N ALA A 68 -21.42 31.19 12.13
CA ALA A 68 -21.06 32.19 11.13
C ALA A 68 -19.56 32.58 11.17
N GLN A 69 -18.93 32.59 12.36
CA GLN A 69 -17.51 32.91 12.51
C GLN A 69 -16.61 31.77 12.01
N ALA A 70 -17.03 30.51 12.22
CA ALA A 70 -16.36 29.35 11.63
C ALA A 70 -16.48 29.34 10.09
N ALA A 71 -17.65 29.68 9.54
CA ALA A 71 -17.84 29.81 8.10
C ALA A 71 -16.98 30.94 7.48
N LEU A 72 -16.96 32.13 8.10
CA LEU A 72 -16.11 33.24 7.67
C LEU A 72 -14.61 32.90 7.76
N ALA A 73 -14.18 32.21 8.80
CA ALA A 73 -12.80 31.72 8.90
C ALA A 73 -12.45 30.72 7.79
N GLY A 74 -13.38 29.84 7.42
CA GLY A 74 -13.22 28.93 6.28
C GLY A 74 -13.06 29.65 4.95
N ILE A 75 -13.90 30.66 4.70
CA ILE A 75 -13.83 31.53 3.50
C ILE A 75 -12.48 32.26 3.45
N ILE A 76 -12.04 32.86 4.56
CA ILE A 76 -10.74 33.54 4.66
C ILE A 76 -9.58 32.56 4.39
N GLY A 77 -9.63 31.36 4.98
CA GLY A 77 -8.61 30.32 4.78
C GLY A 77 -8.49 29.89 3.32
N GLY A 78 -9.62 29.66 2.64
CA GLY A 78 -9.67 29.34 1.22
C GLY A 78 -9.16 30.50 0.34
N LEU A 79 -9.63 31.72 0.59
CA LEU A 79 -9.20 32.93 -0.13
C LEU A 79 -7.70 33.20 0.00
N CYS A 80 -7.05 32.89 1.14
CA CYS A 80 -5.59 33.00 1.25
C CYS A 80 -4.85 32.12 0.24
N VAL A 81 -5.33 30.89 -0.01
CA VAL A 81 -4.76 29.98 -1.01
C VAL A 81 -5.06 30.47 -2.43
N GLY A 82 -6.31 30.85 -2.71
CA GLY A 82 -6.71 31.37 -4.02
C GLY A 82 -5.95 32.65 -4.41
N ALA A 83 -5.75 33.57 -3.46
CA ALA A 83 -5.02 34.81 -3.67
C ALA A 83 -3.51 34.61 -3.89
N ALA A 84 -2.89 33.66 -3.18
CA ALA A 84 -1.48 33.33 -3.42
C ALA A 84 -1.25 32.69 -4.79
N LEU A 85 -2.14 31.78 -5.22
CA LEU A 85 -2.09 31.20 -6.56
C LEU A 85 -2.39 32.25 -7.64
N ALA A 86 -3.38 33.14 -7.44
CA ALA A 86 -3.62 34.25 -8.36
C ALA A 86 -2.41 35.21 -8.47
N CYS A 87 -1.72 35.50 -7.35
CA CYS A 87 -0.50 36.30 -7.35
C CYS A 87 0.65 35.62 -8.13
N LEU A 88 0.79 34.29 -7.99
CA LEU A 88 1.74 33.49 -8.76
C LEU A 88 1.43 33.54 -10.26
N LEU A 89 0.17 33.42 -10.67
CA LEU A 89 -0.26 33.50 -12.07
C LEU A 89 -0.04 34.89 -12.69
N VAL A 90 -0.23 35.96 -11.91
CA VAL A 90 0.12 37.33 -12.35
C VAL A 90 1.63 37.49 -12.50
N ALA A 91 2.43 36.91 -11.59
CA ALA A 91 3.89 36.92 -11.69
C ALA A 91 4.41 36.10 -12.89
N GLU A 92 3.82 34.93 -13.17
CA GLU A 92 4.10 34.09 -14.34
C GLU A 92 3.84 34.85 -15.67
N ASN A 93 2.77 35.64 -15.74
CA ASN A 93 2.45 36.45 -16.91
C ASN A 93 3.31 37.73 -17.04
N ALA A 94 3.91 38.21 -15.95
CA ALA A 94 4.74 39.43 -15.93
C ALA A 94 6.25 39.14 -16.05
N ILE A 95 6.70 37.95 -15.64
CA ILE A 95 8.10 37.56 -15.57
C ILE A 95 8.22 36.13 -16.10
N ASN A 96 9.15 35.88 -17.02
CA ASN A 96 9.38 34.52 -17.54
C ASN A 96 10.03 33.62 -16.47
N LEU A 97 9.21 33.01 -15.63
CA LEU A 97 9.65 32.15 -14.51
C LEU A 97 10.32 30.85 -14.98
N SER A 98 10.15 30.42 -16.24
CA SER A 98 10.77 29.19 -16.76
C SER A 98 12.31 29.20 -16.73
N PHE A 99 12.92 30.39 -16.72
CA PHE A 99 14.36 30.57 -16.52
C PHE A 99 14.85 30.13 -15.12
N VAL A 100 14.00 30.26 -14.09
CA VAL A 100 14.31 29.88 -12.71
C VAL A 100 13.73 28.51 -12.36
N PHE A 101 12.58 28.15 -12.95
CA PHE A 101 11.88 26.89 -12.72
C PHE A 101 11.65 26.18 -14.07
N PRO A 102 12.60 25.34 -14.54
CA PRO A 102 12.50 24.67 -15.84
C PRO A 102 11.30 23.72 -16.03
N ASN A 103 10.56 23.40 -14.97
CA ASN A 103 9.33 22.61 -15.04
C ASN A 103 8.11 23.43 -15.51
N LEU A 104 8.23 24.75 -15.68
CA LEU A 104 7.18 25.67 -16.16
C LEU A 104 7.14 25.74 -17.70
N ILE A 105 7.26 24.59 -18.38
CA ILE A 105 7.21 24.50 -19.85
C ILE A 105 5.77 24.57 -20.36
N ASP A 106 4.85 23.90 -19.66
CA ASP A 106 3.41 24.16 -19.77
C ASP A 106 3.03 25.28 -18.80
N PRO A 107 2.36 26.36 -19.23
CA PRO A 107 2.01 27.46 -18.35
C PRO A 107 0.96 27.00 -17.32
N ILE A 108 1.23 27.22 -16.03
CA ILE A 108 0.36 26.83 -14.92
C ILE A 108 -1.03 27.44 -15.08
N SER A 109 -1.07 28.66 -15.62
CA SER A 109 -2.27 29.39 -15.99
C SER A 109 -3.32 28.53 -16.71
N ARG A 110 -2.96 27.71 -17.70
CA ARG A 110 -3.96 26.87 -18.42
C ARG A 110 -4.71 25.91 -17.49
N VAL A 111 -4.04 25.39 -16.47
CA VAL A 111 -4.62 24.43 -15.51
C VAL A 111 -5.36 25.14 -14.38
N LEU A 112 -4.77 26.18 -13.78
CA LEU A 112 -5.39 26.88 -12.64
C LEU A 112 -6.49 27.90 -13.02
N LEU A 113 -6.51 28.37 -14.27
CA LEU A 113 -7.59 29.19 -14.83
C LEU A 113 -8.71 28.36 -15.46
N PHE A 114 -8.63 27.02 -15.43
CA PHE A 114 -9.60 26.10 -16.05
C PHE A 114 -9.83 26.36 -17.55
N GLY A 115 -8.76 26.71 -18.28
CA GLY A 115 -8.82 27.06 -19.70
C GLY A 115 -9.37 28.46 -20.03
N LEU A 116 -9.68 29.29 -19.04
CA LEU A 116 -10.09 30.70 -19.21
C LEU A 116 -8.88 31.64 -19.33
N ASP A 117 -9.11 32.85 -19.85
CA ASP A 117 -8.13 33.94 -19.82
C ASP A 117 -7.76 34.36 -18.38
N LEU A 118 -6.60 35.01 -18.23
CA LEU A 118 -6.01 35.37 -16.93
C LEU A 118 -6.98 36.11 -15.99
N ALA A 119 -7.67 37.15 -16.48
CA ALA A 119 -8.59 37.94 -15.68
C ALA A 119 -9.85 37.17 -15.22
N PRO A 120 -10.67 36.57 -16.11
CA PRO A 120 -11.83 35.78 -15.68
C PRO A 120 -11.44 34.53 -14.88
N GLY A 121 -10.34 33.85 -15.24
CA GLY A 121 -9.87 32.67 -14.52
C GLY A 121 -9.40 32.96 -13.10
N ILE A 122 -8.76 34.12 -12.83
CA ILE A 122 -8.43 34.56 -11.46
C ILE A 122 -9.70 34.81 -10.64
N ILE A 123 -10.73 35.42 -11.24
CA ILE A 123 -12.02 35.64 -10.56
C ILE A 123 -12.69 34.30 -10.22
N VAL A 124 -12.70 33.35 -11.15
CA VAL A 124 -13.22 31.98 -10.94
C VAL A 124 -12.43 31.25 -9.86
N LEU A 125 -11.09 31.32 -9.87
CA LEU A 125 -10.22 30.70 -8.85
C LEU A 125 -10.49 31.27 -7.45
N LEU A 126 -10.65 32.60 -7.32
CA LEU A 126 -10.98 33.24 -6.05
C LEU A 126 -12.37 32.85 -5.56
N MET A 127 -13.39 32.87 -6.43
CA MET A 127 -14.76 32.44 -6.10
C MET A 127 -14.81 30.97 -5.68
N LEU A 128 -14.14 30.08 -6.42
CA LEU A 128 -14.01 28.67 -6.09
C LEU A 128 -13.32 28.49 -4.72
N SER A 129 -12.25 29.24 -4.46
CA SER A 129 -11.52 29.16 -3.19
C SER A 129 -12.38 29.57 -1.98
N ALA A 130 -13.25 30.58 -2.14
CA ALA A 130 -14.20 31.00 -1.12
C ALA A 130 -15.30 29.95 -0.89
N VAL A 131 -15.88 29.40 -1.96
CA VAL A 131 -16.95 28.39 -1.90
C VAL A 131 -16.44 27.08 -1.28
N VAL A 132 -15.27 26.59 -1.70
CA VAL A 132 -14.65 25.38 -1.14
C VAL A 132 -14.21 25.61 0.31
N GLY A 133 -13.70 26.81 0.64
CA GLY A 133 -13.39 27.21 2.02
C GLY A 133 -14.63 27.23 2.94
N ALA A 134 -15.77 27.71 2.45
CA ALA A 134 -17.04 27.67 3.17
C ALA A 134 -17.55 26.22 3.36
N ALA A 135 -17.47 25.39 2.31
CA ALA A 135 -17.85 23.98 2.38
C ALA A 135 -16.98 23.20 3.39
N ALA A 136 -15.68 23.52 3.46
CA ALA A 136 -14.74 22.95 4.43
C ALA A 136 -15.13 23.29 5.88
N ALA A 137 -15.54 24.54 6.15
CA ALA A 137 -16.04 24.93 7.46
C ALA A 137 -17.31 24.15 7.83
N GLY A 138 -18.27 24.04 6.90
CA GLY A 138 -19.48 23.23 7.08
C GLY A 138 -19.17 21.78 7.44
N LEU A 139 -18.25 21.14 6.70
CA LEU A 139 -17.79 19.78 6.95
C LEU A 139 -17.15 19.59 8.35
N VAL A 140 -16.41 20.58 8.85
CA VAL A 140 -15.78 20.57 10.19
C VAL A 140 -16.78 20.76 11.33
N MET A 141 -17.92 21.39 11.04
CA MET A 141 -19.02 21.65 11.98
C MET A 141 -20.02 20.48 12.08
N LEU A 142 -20.01 19.55 11.13
CA LEU A 142 -20.83 18.33 11.20
C LEU A 142 -20.47 17.45 12.42
N PRO A 143 -21.41 16.62 12.91
CA PRO A 143 -21.13 15.64 13.95
C PRO A 143 -19.95 14.74 13.56
N SER A 144 -19.04 14.48 14.51
CA SER A 144 -17.76 13.81 14.25
C SER A 144 -17.86 12.41 13.62
N ARG A 145 -19.01 11.73 13.74
CA ARG A 145 -19.32 10.51 13.00
C ARG A 145 -19.52 10.79 11.51
N LEU A 146 -20.42 11.72 11.17
CA LEU A 146 -20.75 12.07 9.78
C LEU A 146 -19.56 12.71 9.06
N GLN A 147 -18.81 13.59 9.74
CA GLN A 147 -17.57 14.18 9.23
C GLN A 147 -16.57 13.07 8.80
N ARG A 148 -16.33 12.07 9.66
CA ARG A 148 -15.43 10.95 9.35
C ARG A 148 -15.96 10.09 8.21
N SER A 149 -17.27 9.84 8.15
CA SER A 149 -17.91 9.10 7.07
C SER A 149 -17.73 9.76 5.71
N ILE A 150 -17.96 11.07 5.61
CA ILE A 150 -17.78 11.85 4.37
C ILE A 150 -16.31 11.86 3.95
N ILE A 151 -15.39 12.11 4.89
CA ILE A 151 -13.94 12.14 4.59
C ILE A 151 -13.44 10.77 4.12
N LEU A 152 -13.83 9.68 4.79
CA LEU A 152 -13.46 8.31 4.37
C LEU A 152 -14.10 7.95 3.02
N GLY A 153 -15.35 8.35 2.78
CA GLY A 153 -16.01 8.18 1.48
C GLY A 153 -15.24 8.86 0.35
N ALA A 154 -14.90 10.15 0.52
CA ALA A 154 -14.15 10.92 -0.46
C ALA A 154 -12.76 10.34 -0.71
N ILE A 155 -12.01 9.96 0.33
CA ILE A 155 -10.70 9.33 0.20
C ILE A 155 -10.80 8.00 -0.58
N ILE A 156 -11.79 7.16 -0.28
CA ILE A 156 -11.98 5.88 -0.98
C ILE A 156 -12.34 6.09 -2.45
N THR A 157 -13.25 7.01 -2.78
CA THR A 157 -13.57 7.33 -4.19
C THR A 157 -12.36 7.90 -4.95
N ILE A 158 -11.57 8.79 -4.34
CA ILE A 158 -10.35 9.34 -4.97
C ILE A 158 -9.32 8.23 -5.22
N VAL A 159 -9.10 7.33 -4.26
CA VAL A 159 -8.18 6.19 -4.40
C VAL A 159 -8.66 5.20 -5.47
N VAL A 160 -9.96 4.88 -5.49
CA VAL A 160 -10.55 3.98 -6.49
C VAL A 160 -10.53 4.59 -7.90
N GLY A 161 -10.75 5.89 -8.05
CA GLY A 161 -10.57 6.62 -9.31
C GLY A 161 -9.13 6.59 -9.81
N LEU A 162 -8.16 6.97 -8.95
CA LEU A 162 -6.74 6.98 -9.31
C LEU A 162 -6.21 5.59 -9.71
N LEU A 163 -6.75 4.54 -9.10
CA LEU A 163 -6.41 3.14 -9.35
C LEU A 163 -7.36 2.44 -10.34
N GLN A 164 -8.29 3.13 -11.00
CA GLN A 164 -9.30 2.54 -11.91
C GLN A 164 -8.67 1.67 -13.01
N GLN A 165 -7.50 2.08 -13.52
CA GLN A 165 -6.76 1.35 -14.55
C GLN A 165 -6.14 0.04 -14.02
N GLN A 166 -5.79 0.00 -12.73
CA GLN A 166 -5.19 -1.14 -12.03
C GLN A 166 -6.26 -2.06 -11.39
N ILE A 167 -7.44 -1.53 -11.08
CA ILE A 167 -8.58 -2.27 -10.50
C ILE A 167 -9.35 -3.06 -11.58
N ARG A 168 -9.33 -2.58 -12.83
CA ARG A 168 -9.88 -3.32 -13.98
C ARG A 168 -9.20 -4.70 -14.06
N ASN A 169 -10.02 -5.76 -14.05
CA ASN A 169 -9.70 -7.19 -13.99
C ASN A 169 -9.48 -7.83 -12.59
N VAL A 170 -9.62 -7.11 -11.46
CA VAL A 170 -9.38 -7.67 -10.11
C VAL A 170 -10.43 -8.69 -9.65
N ILE A 171 -11.73 -8.34 -9.63
CA ILE A 171 -12.82 -9.23 -9.19
C ILE A 171 -14.14 -8.79 -9.86
N PRO A 172 -15.01 -9.66 -10.39
CA PRO A 172 -16.26 -9.23 -11.00
C PRO A 172 -17.33 -8.87 -9.96
N LEU A 173 -18.32 -8.06 -10.38
CA LEU A 173 -19.41 -7.59 -9.52
C LEU A 173 -20.18 -8.73 -8.83
N HIS A 174 -20.53 -9.80 -9.55
CA HIS A 174 -21.36 -10.87 -9.00
C HIS A 174 -20.64 -11.67 -7.91
N ASP A 175 -19.34 -11.98 -8.06
CA ASP A 175 -18.57 -12.67 -7.02
C ASP A 175 -18.21 -11.76 -5.85
N ALA A 176 -17.93 -10.47 -6.10
CA ALA A 176 -17.77 -9.48 -5.05
C ALA A 176 -19.01 -9.35 -4.16
N VAL A 177 -20.21 -9.31 -4.78
CA VAL A 177 -21.49 -9.31 -4.07
C VAL A 177 -21.73 -10.64 -3.36
N ALA A 178 -21.41 -11.79 -3.97
CA ALA A 178 -21.56 -13.10 -3.32
C ALA A 178 -20.66 -13.25 -2.08
N LEU A 179 -19.41 -12.80 -2.13
CA LEU A 179 -18.49 -12.81 -0.99
C LEU A 179 -18.96 -11.85 0.12
N ALA A 180 -19.39 -10.63 -0.23
CA ALA A 180 -19.93 -9.68 0.74
C ALA A 180 -21.24 -10.18 1.38
N ALA A 181 -22.12 -10.81 0.60
CA ALA A 181 -23.37 -11.39 1.07
C ALA A 181 -23.15 -12.60 1.99
N THR A 182 -22.24 -13.51 1.64
CA THR A 182 -21.90 -14.67 2.50
C THR A 182 -21.22 -14.25 3.80
N PHE A 183 -20.34 -13.26 3.76
CA PHE A 183 -19.79 -12.62 4.96
C PHE A 183 -20.90 -12.01 5.83
N GLY A 184 -21.80 -11.23 5.22
CA GLY A 184 -22.90 -10.56 5.92
C GLY A 184 -23.94 -11.51 6.51
N LEU A 185 -24.30 -12.59 5.80
CA LEU A 185 -25.20 -13.63 6.29
C LEU A 185 -24.55 -14.47 7.40
N GLY A 186 -23.26 -14.82 7.25
CA GLY A 186 -22.49 -15.50 8.29
C GLY A 186 -22.38 -14.67 9.56
N TYR A 187 -22.13 -13.36 9.42
CA TYR A 187 -22.17 -12.38 10.51
C TYR A 187 -23.55 -12.32 11.18
N ALA A 188 -24.63 -12.17 10.40
CA ALA A 188 -26.00 -12.05 10.95
C ALA A 188 -26.44 -13.31 11.70
N ALA A 189 -26.17 -14.51 11.15
CA ALA A 189 -26.50 -15.78 11.78
C ALA A 189 -25.65 -16.03 13.04
N ALA A 190 -24.35 -15.77 12.99
CA ALA A 190 -23.47 -15.90 14.15
C ALA A 190 -23.78 -14.87 15.25
N TRP A 191 -24.28 -13.68 14.90
CA TRP A 191 -24.80 -12.71 15.87
C TRP A 191 -26.10 -13.17 16.52
N ARG A 192 -27.02 -13.79 15.76
CA ARG A 192 -28.34 -14.22 16.26
C ARG A 192 -28.31 -15.47 17.14
N TRP A 193 -27.38 -16.39 16.90
CA TRP A 193 -27.33 -17.71 17.55
C TRP A 193 -25.96 -18.10 18.16
N GLY A 194 -24.86 -17.48 17.75
CA GLY A 194 -23.51 -17.90 18.14
C GLY A 194 -23.08 -17.42 19.53
N ARG A 195 -23.24 -18.26 20.56
CA ARG A 195 -22.82 -17.96 21.94
C ARG A 195 -21.31 -18.12 22.19
N ILE A 196 -20.65 -19.03 21.48
CA ILE A 196 -19.25 -19.45 21.68
C ILE A 196 -18.50 -19.27 20.36
N PRO A 197 -17.22 -18.84 20.33
CA PRO A 197 -16.50 -18.58 19.08
C PRO A 197 -16.40 -19.78 18.12
N LEU A 198 -16.31 -21.01 18.65
CA LEU A 198 -16.35 -22.23 17.82
C LEU A 198 -17.74 -22.41 17.16
N ILE A 199 -18.82 -22.12 17.88
CA ILE A 199 -20.20 -22.14 17.32
C ILE A 199 -20.36 -21.02 16.28
N LYS A 200 -19.81 -19.82 16.52
CA LYS A 200 -19.80 -18.71 15.55
C LYS A 200 -19.08 -19.09 14.26
N GLY A 201 -17.94 -19.78 14.36
CA GLY A 201 -17.20 -20.32 13.21
C GLY A 201 -17.99 -21.39 12.46
N LEU A 202 -18.63 -22.34 13.15
CA LEU A 202 -19.45 -23.39 12.54
C LEU A 202 -20.70 -22.84 11.84
N ILE A 203 -21.39 -21.86 12.44
CA ILE A 203 -22.51 -21.15 11.79
C ILE A 203 -22.02 -20.42 10.54
N GLY A 204 -20.87 -19.75 10.62
CA GLY A 204 -20.24 -19.11 9.47
C GLY A 204 -19.94 -20.11 8.34
N LEU A 205 -19.32 -21.24 8.67
CA LEU A 205 -19.02 -22.31 7.73
C LEU A 205 -20.29 -22.85 7.06
N SER A 206 -21.36 -23.12 7.81
CA SER A 206 -22.60 -23.68 7.24
C SER A 206 -23.34 -22.70 6.32
N VAL A 207 -23.31 -21.40 6.62
CA VAL A 207 -23.81 -20.37 5.69
C VAL A 207 -22.95 -20.33 4.42
N GLY A 208 -21.63 -20.43 4.57
CA GLY A 208 -20.69 -20.48 3.46
C GLY A 208 -20.86 -21.70 2.55
N THR A 209 -21.03 -22.90 3.11
CA THR A 209 -21.23 -24.13 2.32
C THR A 209 -22.58 -24.15 1.60
N VAL A 210 -23.66 -23.67 2.24
CA VAL A 210 -24.97 -23.52 1.58
C VAL A 210 -24.87 -22.56 0.40
N ALA A 211 -24.20 -21.42 0.56
CA ALA A 211 -24.00 -20.47 -0.53
C ALA A 211 -23.15 -21.04 -1.67
N ALA A 212 -22.09 -21.80 -1.37
CA ALA A 212 -21.30 -22.50 -2.39
C ALA A 212 -22.14 -23.48 -3.22
N VAL A 213 -23.03 -24.25 -2.58
CA VAL A 213 -23.96 -25.18 -3.26
C VAL A 213 -24.96 -24.42 -4.14
N VAL A 214 -25.54 -23.33 -3.64
CA VAL A 214 -26.50 -22.50 -4.41
C VAL A 214 -25.82 -21.86 -5.63
N ILE A 215 -24.62 -21.29 -5.46
CA ILE A 215 -23.87 -20.66 -6.55
C ILE A 215 -23.44 -21.70 -7.60
N PHE A 216 -23.02 -22.90 -7.16
CA PHE A 216 -22.70 -24.01 -8.06
C PHE A 216 -23.92 -24.47 -8.88
N ALA A 217 -25.09 -24.59 -8.25
CA ALA A 217 -26.33 -24.94 -8.95
C ALA A 217 -26.76 -23.85 -9.96
N LEU A 218 -26.66 -22.57 -9.60
CA LEU A 218 -26.97 -21.44 -10.49
C LEU A 218 -25.97 -21.26 -11.65
N ALA A 219 -24.73 -21.76 -11.49
CA ALA A 219 -23.76 -21.85 -12.57
C ALA A 219 -24.09 -23.00 -13.54
N GLN A 220 -24.60 -24.14 -13.04
CA GLN A 220 -25.02 -25.26 -13.90
C GLN A 220 -26.26 -24.95 -14.76
N THR A 221 -27.17 -24.10 -14.29
CA THR A 221 -28.36 -23.70 -15.06
C THR A 221 -28.09 -22.61 -16.12
N GLY A 222 -26.86 -22.09 -16.21
CA GLY A 222 -26.51 -21.00 -17.13
C GLY A 222 -27.14 -19.64 -16.81
N VAL A 223 -27.83 -19.51 -15.67
CA VAL A 223 -28.43 -18.25 -15.18
C VAL A 223 -27.34 -17.26 -14.76
N LEU A 224 -26.26 -17.76 -14.17
CA LEU A 224 -25.00 -17.03 -14.09
C LEU A 224 -24.28 -17.16 -15.45
N PRO A 225 -23.79 -16.07 -16.07
CA PRO A 225 -23.04 -16.14 -17.32
C PRO A 225 -21.87 -17.13 -17.23
N GLN A 226 -21.39 -17.66 -18.36
CA GLN A 226 -20.14 -18.46 -18.37
C GLN A 226 -18.89 -17.64 -17.99
N ILE A 227 -19.04 -16.32 -17.89
CA ILE A 227 -18.09 -15.37 -17.27
C ILE A 227 -18.23 -15.36 -15.72
N SER A 228 -18.87 -16.36 -15.11
CA SER A 228 -19.00 -16.56 -13.66
C SER A 228 -17.64 -16.88 -13.04
N SER A 229 -16.91 -15.81 -12.74
CA SER A 229 -15.47 -15.80 -12.50
C SER A 229 -15.14 -15.47 -11.05
N ALA A 230 -15.40 -16.44 -10.17
CA ALA A 230 -14.82 -16.53 -8.83
C ALA A 230 -13.29 -16.70 -8.94
N ARG A 231 -12.63 -15.60 -9.28
CA ARG A 231 -11.30 -15.44 -9.87
C ARG A 231 -10.95 -13.93 -9.87
N GLY A 232 -9.78 -13.56 -10.39
CA GLY A 232 -9.67 -12.37 -11.26
C GLY A 232 -9.90 -12.73 -12.74
N ALA A 233 -10.05 -11.75 -13.64
CA ALA A 233 -10.37 -12.02 -15.06
C ALA A 233 -9.26 -12.73 -15.87
N VAL A 234 -8.19 -13.19 -15.20
CA VAL A 234 -6.97 -13.79 -15.76
C VAL A 234 -6.72 -15.21 -15.25
N ALA A 235 -7.48 -15.73 -14.27
CA ALA A 235 -7.28 -17.10 -13.79
C ALA A 235 -7.80 -18.13 -14.79
N SER A 236 -6.98 -19.12 -15.14
CA SER A 236 -7.37 -20.25 -16.02
C SER A 236 -6.80 -21.56 -15.44
N PRO A 237 -7.61 -22.62 -15.25
CA PRO A 237 -9.07 -22.66 -15.43
C PRO A 237 -9.82 -21.98 -14.27
N PRO A 238 -10.94 -21.28 -14.54
CA PRO A 238 -12.17 -20.57 -12.92
C PRO A 238 -12.59 -21.64 -11.94
N VAL A 239 -12.86 -21.21 -10.71
CA VAL A 239 -13.25 -22.06 -9.59
C VAL A 239 -14.51 -22.87 -9.87
N THR A 240 -15.45 -22.37 -10.69
CA THR A 240 -16.65 -23.12 -11.10
C THR A 240 -16.31 -24.39 -11.90
N SER A 241 -15.25 -24.37 -12.72
CA SER A 241 -14.71 -25.57 -13.40
C SER A 241 -13.68 -26.36 -12.57
N GLN A 242 -13.26 -25.83 -11.41
CA GLN A 242 -12.58 -26.62 -10.36
C GLN A 242 -13.61 -27.37 -9.48
N GLY A 243 -14.90 -27.08 -9.65
CA GLY A 243 -16.03 -27.81 -9.06
C GLY A 243 -16.43 -27.33 -7.66
N LEU A 244 -17.50 -27.94 -7.14
CA LEU A 244 -18.08 -27.62 -5.83
C LEU A 244 -17.07 -27.56 -4.67
N PRO A 245 -16.05 -28.44 -4.55
CA PRO A 245 -15.11 -28.39 -3.43
C PRO A 245 -14.36 -27.05 -3.31
N ALA A 246 -13.98 -26.45 -4.44
CA ALA A 246 -13.25 -25.19 -4.45
C ALA A 246 -14.15 -24.00 -4.02
N LEU A 247 -15.42 -23.99 -4.47
CA LEU A 247 -16.42 -23.03 -4.01
C LEU A 247 -16.71 -23.18 -2.50
N VAL A 248 -16.79 -24.42 -2.01
CA VAL A 248 -17.01 -24.72 -0.58
C VAL A 248 -15.85 -24.22 0.29
N VAL A 249 -14.61 -24.30 -0.18
CA VAL A 249 -13.44 -23.70 0.51
C VAL A 249 -13.57 -22.19 0.57
N ILE A 250 -13.77 -21.52 -0.57
CA ILE A 250 -13.81 -20.04 -0.64
C ILE A 250 -14.96 -19.47 0.19
N PHE A 251 -16.20 -19.87 -0.08
CA PHE A 251 -17.36 -19.33 0.64
C PHE A 251 -17.44 -19.83 2.09
N GLY A 252 -16.94 -21.04 2.39
CA GLY A 252 -16.78 -21.54 3.76
C GLY A 252 -15.83 -20.67 4.59
N ILE A 253 -14.68 -20.30 4.05
CA ILE A 253 -13.73 -19.35 4.66
C ILE A 253 -14.38 -17.98 4.87
N THR A 254 -15.03 -17.42 3.86
CA THR A 254 -15.69 -16.10 3.95
C THR A 254 -16.84 -16.09 4.98
N GLY A 255 -17.61 -17.17 5.06
CA GLY A 255 -18.62 -17.37 6.08
C GLY A 255 -18.03 -17.48 7.48
N ILE A 256 -16.97 -18.27 7.68
CA ILE A 256 -16.21 -18.35 8.95
C ILE A 256 -15.73 -16.97 9.38
N ALA A 257 -15.17 -16.18 8.46
CA ALA A 257 -14.68 -14.83 8.73
C ALA A 257 -15.82 -13.92 9.22
N GLY A 258 -16.96 -13.89 8.52
CA GLY A 258 -18.16 -13.14 8.95
C GLY A 258 -18.64 -13.57 10.33
N GLY A 259 -18.68 -14.88 10.58
CA GLY A 259 -19.10 -15.44 11.87
C GLY A 259 -18.19 -15.05 13.03
N LEU A 260 -16.87 -15.22 12.89
CA LEU A 260 -15.88 -14.90 13.93
C LEU A 260 -15.79 -13.39 14.23
N VAL A 261 -15.97 -12.54 13.21
CA VAL A 261 -15.93 -11.07 13.35
C VAL A 261 -16.93 -10.54 14.38
N THR A 262 -18.07 -11.19 14.58
CA THR A 262 -19.08 -10.83 15.60
C THR A 262 -18.58 -10.93 17.05
N GLY A 263 -17.38 -11.46 17.30
CA GLY A 263 -16.74 -11.54 18.62
C GLY A 263 -15.28 -11.08 18.62
N ALA A 264 -14.86 -10.36 17.57
CA ALA A 264 -13.52 -9.81 17.45
C ALA A 264 -13.42 -8.41 18.10
N ALA A 265 -12.21 -8.00 18.48
CA ALA A 265 -11.93 -6.64 18.92
C ALA A 265 -12.30 -5.61 17.83
N ARG A 266 -12.71 -4.40 18.26
CA ARG A 266 -13.29 -3.35 17.40
C ARG A 266 -12.51 -3.03 16.12
N SER A 267 -11.19 -3.04 16.19
CA SER A 267 -10.32 -2.79 15.03
C SER A 267 -10.46 -3.86 13.95
N VAL A 268 -10.40 -5.13 14.35
CA VAL A 268 -10.55 -6.30 13.47
C VAL A 268 -11.96 -6.35 12.89
N HIS A 269 -12.98 -6.11 13.72
CA HIS A 269 -14.37 -6.03 13.25
C HIS A 269 -14.54 -4.97 12.16
N ASN A 270 -14.10 -3.73 12.44
CA ASN A 270 -14.28 -2.63 11.51
C ASN A 270 -13.48 -2.82 10.21
N ALA A 271 -12.26 -3.36 10.29
CA ALA A 271 -11.45 -3.67 9.11
C ALA A 271 -12.12 -4.72 8.22
N ALA A 272 -12.60 -5.83 8.79
CA ALA A 272 -13.23 -6.90 8.02
C ALA A 272 -14.56 -6.47 7.37
N ALA A 273 -15.40 -5.73 8.11
CA ALA A 273 -16.65 -5.21 7.56
C ALA A 273 -16.42 -4.12 6.50
N GLN A 274 -15.41 -3.25 6.67
CA GLN A 274 -15.06 -2.26 5.65
C GLN A 274 -14.48 -2.94 4.40
N PHE A 275 -13.67 -3.98 4.56
CA PHE A 275 -13.16 -4.78 3.45
C PHE A 275 -14.29 -5.43 2.64
N ALA A 276 -15.34 -5.95 3.28
CA ALA A 276 -16.51 -6.47 2.58
C ALA A 276 -17.26 -5.40 1.75
N VAL A 277 -17.38 -4.16 2.26
CA VAL A 277 -17.91 -3.02 1.49
C VAL A 277 -16.97 -2.64 0.34
N THR A 278 -15.66 -2.60 0.58
CA THR A 278 -14.65 -2.30 -0.44
C THR A 278 -14.61 -3.36 -1.54
N LEU A 279 -14.83 -4.64 -1.24
CA LEU A 279 -14.98 -5.68 -2.27
C LEU A 279 -16.14 -5.38 -3.23
N VAL A 280 -17.31 -4.97 -2.72
CA VAL A 280 -18.44 -4.58 -3.58
C VAL A 280 -18.09 -3.36 -4.43
N ILE A 281 -17.41 -2.36 -3.86
CA ILE A 281 -16.90 -1.20 -4.61
C ILE A 281 -15.92 -1.63 -5.72
N LEU A 282 -15.02 -2.57 -5.46
CA LEU A 282 -14.09 -3.12 -6.46
C LEU A 282 -14.79 -3.96 -7.53
N GLY A 283 -15.86 -4.67 -7.17
CA GLY A 283 -16.70 -5.42 -8.12
C GLY A 283 -17.48 -4.52 -9.07
N ILE A 284 -18.05 -3.43 -8.55
CA ILE A 284 -18.62 -2.33 -9.36
C ILE A 284 -17.52 -1.74 -10.25
N ALA A 285 -16.30 -1.58 -9.70
CA ALA A 285 -15.11 -1.11 -10.42
C ALA A 285 -14.50 -2.10 -11.46
N ASN A 286 -15.21 -3.17 -11.81
CA ASN A 286 -14.80 -4.14 -12.82
C ASN A 286 -15.90 -4.50 -13.83
N GLN A 287 -16.96 -3.70 -13.93
CA GLN A 287 -18.02 -3.94 -14.92
C GLN A 287 -17.52 -3.62 -16.34
N GLN A 288 -17.20 -4.67 -17.11
CA GLN A 288 -16.58 -4.59 -18.44
C GLN A 288 -17.50 -3.98 -19.51
N ASN A 289 -17.57 -2.64 -19.55
CA ASN A 289 -17.70 -1.79 -20.76
C ASN A 289 -17.84 -0.30 -20.41
N THR A 290 -18.23 0.03 -19.18
CA THR A 290 -18.33 1.42 -18.70
C THR A 290 -17.13 1.80 -17.86
N ASN A 291 -16.63 3.03 -18.03
CA ASN A 291 -15.73 3.62 -17.05
C ASN A 291 -16.49 3.91 -15.74
N ILE A 292 -15.82 3.64 -14.62
CA ILE A 292 -16.50 3.44 -13.34
C ILE A 292 -16.62 4.76 -12.59
N MET A 293 -15.62 5.64 -12.68
CA MET A 293 -15.73 7.01 -12.22
C MET A 293 -16.28 7.91 -13.35
N THR A 294 -17.36 7.44 -13.99
CA THR A 294 -18.38 8.33 -14.54
C THR A 294 -19.18 8.95 -13.39
N ASP A 295 -19.85 10.09 -13.63
CA ASP A 295 -20.58 10.88 -12.61
C ASP A 295 -21.40 10.00 -11.62
N GLY A 296 -22.19 9.06 -12.14
CA GLY A 296 -23.03 8.17 -11.32
C GLY A 296 -22.27 7.12 -10.50
N GLY A 297 -21.19 6.56 -11.05
CA GLY A 297 -20.39 5.54 -10.35
C GLY A 297 -19.47 6.15 -9.28
N ALA A 298 -18.93 7.35 -9.53
CA ALA A 298 -18.22 8.13 -8.51
C ALA A 298 -19.13 8.42 -7.30
N ILE A 299 -20.39 8.83 -7.54
CA ILE A 299 -21.39 9.02 -6.48
C ILE A 299 -21.72 7.70 -5.76
N LEU A 300 -21.89 6.59 -6.49
CA LEU A 300 -22.20 5.28 -5.89
C LEU A 300 -21.07 4.77 -4.99
N THR A 301 -19.80 4.86 -5.42
CA THR A 301 -18.65 4.46 -4.59
C THR A 301 -18.54 5.33 -3.33
N PHE A 302 -18.76 6.65 -3.46
CA PHE A 302 -18.76 7.58 -2.33
C PHE A 302 -19.85 7.24 -1.31
N LEU A 303 -21.09 7.00 -1.76
CA LEU A 303 -22.21 6.65 -0.90
C LEU A 303 -21.98 5.31 -0.19
N LEU A 304 -21.54 4.27 -0.90
CA LEU A 304 -21.23 2.96 -0.30
C LEU A 304 -20.11 3.07 0.75
N ALA A 305 -19.03 3.79 0.44
CA ALA A 305 -17.91 3.99 1.34
C ALA A 305 -18.28 4.82 2.58
N ALA A 306 -19.05 5.91 2.41
CA ALA A 306 -19.50 6.78 3.50
C ALA A 306 -20.54 6.10 4.40
N VAL A 307 -21.53 5.40 3.83
CA VAL A 307 -22.55 4.65 4.60
C VAL A 307 -21.90 3.48 5.34
N GLY A 308 -20.95 2.77 4.72
CA GLY A 308 -20.12 1.76 5.39
C GLY A 308 -19.39 2.37 6.59
N ALA A 309 -18.62 3.44 6.38
CA ALA A 309 -17.89 4.15 7.44
C ALA A 309 -18.80 4.73 8.54
N TRP A 310 -20.09 4.98 8.27
CA TRP A 310 -21.06 5.44 9.26
C TRP A 310 -21.66 4.29 10.10
N LEU A 311 -22.06 3.19 9.46
CA LEU A 311 -22.77 2.08 10.10
C LEU A 311 -21.81 1.09 10.80
N ILE A 312 -20.68 0.76 10.18
CA ILE A 312 -19.74 -0.27 10.68
C ILE A 312 -19.25 0.03 12.11
N PRO A 313 -18.88 1.28 12.48
CA PRO A 313 -18.47 1.60 13.85
C PRO A 313 -19.57 1.40 14.92
N MET A 314 -20.84 1.28 14.54
CA MET A 314 -21.95 0.97 15.46
C MET A 314 -21.99 -0.53 15.79
N GLY A 315 -21.82 -1.39 14.79
CA GLY A 315 -21.61 -2.84 14.99
C GLY A 315 -20.33 -3.10 15.80
N GLY A 316 -19.26 -2.37 15.48
CA GLY A 316 -17.97 -2.51 16.15
C GLY A 316 -17.93 -2.15 17.63
N VAL A 317 -18.88 -1.35 18.14
CA VAL A 317 -19.02 -1.14 19.60
C VAL A 317 -19.58 -2.41 20.26
N ARG A 318 -20.66 -2.97 19.70
CA ARG A 318 -21.31 -4.19 20.21
C ARG A 318 -20.41 -5.43 20.10
N ALA A 319 -19.60 -5.51 19.04
CA ALA A 319 -18.60 -6.55 18.88
C ALA A 319 -17.50 -6.46 19.95
N ASP A 320 -17.08 -5.24 20.32
CA ASP A 320 -16.07 -5.01 21.36
C ASP A 320 -16.64 -5.28 22.77
N GLU A 321 -17.87 -4.87 23.06
CA GLU A 321 -18.61 -5.25 24.28
C GLU A 321 -18.67 -6.78 24.42
N ALA A 322 -19.04 -7.49 23.34
CA ALA A 322 -19.05 -8.95 23.30
C ALA A 322 -17.66 -9.57 23.44
N HIS A 323 -16.60 -8.92 22.92
CA HIS A 323 -15.21 -9.39 23.08
C HIS A 323 -14.69 -9.17 24.51
N GLN A 324 -15.02 -8.04 25.14
CA GLN A 324 -14.65 -7.72 26.52
C GLN A 324 -15.38 -8.62 27.54
N ALA A 325 -16.60 -9.05 27.23
CA ALA A 325 -17.36 -10.02 28.03
C ALA A 325 -16.79 -11.46 28.01
N LEU A 326 -15.89 -11.79 27.06
CA LEU A 326 -15.22 -13.09 27.01
C LEU A 326 -14.06 -13.18 28.01
N SER A 327 -13.82 -14.37 28.57
CA SER A 327 -12.66 -14.63 29.42
C SER A 327 -11.34 -14.39 28.67
N ARG A 328 -10.27 -14.00 29.38
CA ARG A 328 -8.93 -13.74 28.79
C ARG A 328 -8.36 -14.91 27.98
N SER A 329 -8.72 -16.15 28.33
CA SER A 329 -8.38 -17.34 27.53
C SER A 329 -9.17 -17.40 26.22
N SER A 330 -10.48 -17.15 26.28
CA SER A 330 -11.37 -17.08 25.11
C SER A 330 -10.99 -15.94 24.15
N GLN A 331 -10.65 -14.75 24.67
CA GLN A 331 -10.15 -13.62 23.87
C GLN A 331 -8.89 -14.02 23.08
N ARG A 332 -7.90 -14.64 23.74
CA ARG A 332 -6.68 -15.15 23.09
C ARG A 332 -7.00 -16.25 22.06
N ALA A 333 -7.98 -17.11 22.33
CA ALA A 333 -8.43 -18.13 21.39
C ALA A 333 -9.06 -17.53 20.13
N VAL A 334 -9.91 -16.50 20.28
CA VAL A 334 -10.50 -15.75 19.14
C VAL A 334 -9.44 -15.06 18.30
N THR A 335 -8.49 -14.35 18.91
CA THR A 335 -7.42 -13.68 18.16
C THR A 335 -6.54 -14.70 17.42
N ARG A 336 -6.26 -15.85 18.04
CA ARG A 336 -5.54 -16.96 17.40
C ARG A 336 -6.34 -17.61 16.26
N SER A 337 -7.65 -17.83 16.41
CA SER A 337 -8.46 -18.44 15.36
C SER A 337 -8.64 -17.51 14.16
N ILE A 338 -8.80 -16.21 14.38
CA ILE A 338 -8.82 -15.21 13.30
C ILE A 338 -7.48 -15.17 12.56
N PHE A 339 -6.35 -15.16 13.28
CA PHE A 339 -5.03 -15.20 12.65
C PHE A 339 -4.78 -16.51 11.88
N ALA A 340 -5.17 -17.66 12.44
CA ALA A 340 -5.05 -18.96 11.80
C ALA A 340 -5.92 -19.07 10.54
N VAL A 341 -7.16 -18.55 10.57
CA VAL A 341 -8.02 -18.46 9.37
C VAL A 341 -7.38 -17.53 8.34
N GLY A 342 -6.88 -16.35 8.73
CA GLY A 342 -6.20 -15.42 7.82
C GLY A 342 -4.97 -16.03 7.14
N LEU A 343 -4.14 -16.76 7.90
CA LEU A 343 -3.00 -17.50 7.38
C LEU A 343 -3.44 -18.63 6.43
N LEU A 344 -4.51 -19.36 6.77
CA LEU A 344 -5.09 -20.38 5.91
C LEU A 344 -5.64 -19.78 4.61
N VAL A 345 -6.23 -18.58 4.62
CA VAL A 345 -6.64 -17.87 3.40
C VAL A 345 -5.42 -17.59 2.52
N LEU A 346 -4.35 -17.04 3.07
CA LEU A 346 -3.12 -16.75 2.31
C LEU A 346 -2.52 -18.01 1.69
N ILE A 347 -2.44 -19.11 2.44
CA ILE A 347 -1.95 -20.41 1.93
C ILE A 347 -2.90 -20.98 0.85
N ALA A 348 -4.22 -20.81 0.98
CA ALA A 348 -5.18 -21.35 0.04
C ALA A 348 -5.42 -20.49 -1.22
N ALA A 349 -5.01 -19.22 -1.23
CA ALA A 349 -5.41 -18.26 -2.26
C ALA A 349 -4.80 -18.46 -3.68
N PRO A 350 -3.51 -18.80 -3.87
CA PRO A 350 -2.87 -18.85 -5.20
C PRO A 350 -3.58 -19.69 -6.29
N PRO A 351 -4.10 -20.92 -6.01
CA PRO A 351 -4.82 -21.70 -7.03
C PRO A 351 -6.17 -21.09 -7.48
N PHE A 352 -6.68 -20.06 -6.78
CA PHE A 352 -7.96 -19.42 -7.08
C PHE A 352 -7.80 -18.02 -7.69
N LEU A 353 -6.73 -17.30 -7.37
CA LEU A 353 -6.50 -15.91 -7.82
C LEU A 353 -6.01 -15.81 -9.27
N GLY A 354 -5.24 -16.78 -9.74
CA GLY A 354 -4.67 -16.79 -11.09
C GLY A 354 -3.39 -15.98 -11.24
N VAL A 355 -2.61 -16.30 -12.29
CA VAL A 355 -1.20 -15.92 -12.46
C VAL A 355 -0.94 -14.43 -12.20
N TYR A 356 -1.66 -13.53 -12.88
CA TYR A 356 -1.47 -12.08 -12.75
C TYR A 356 -1.66 -11.57 -11.31
N ILE A 357 -2.71 -12.00 -10.60
CA ILE A 357 -2.95 -11.55 -9.23
C ILE A 357 -1.93 -12.19 -8.28
N THR A 358 -1.54 -13.46 -8.50
CA THR A 358 -0.46 -14.07 -7.74
C THR A 358 0.87 -13.33 -7.93
N ASP A 359 1.22 -12.89 -9.14
CA ASP A 359 2.44 -12.11 -9.39
C ASP A 359 2.39 -10.68 -8.82
N VAL A 360 1.23 -10.04 -8.82
CA VAL A 360 1.02 -8.78 -8.07
C VAL A 360 1.20 -9.00 -6.57
N LEU A 361 0.71 -10.12 -6.02
CA LEU A 361 0.92 -10.47 -4.61
C LEU A 361 2.36 -10.88 -4.30
N ASN A 362 3.09 -11.48 -5.25
CA ASN A 362 4.52 -11.75 -5.13
C ASN A 362 5.30 -10.44 -4.98
N LEU A 363 5.01 -9.46 -5.84
CA LEU A 363 5.61 -8.13 -5.79
C LEU A 363 5.26 -7.39 -4.48
N VAL A 364 3.99 -7.38 -4.07
CA VAL A 364 3.55 -6.82 -2.79
C VAL A 364 4.24 -7.51 -1.61
N GLY A 365 4.43 -8.83 -1.67
CA GLY A 365 5.10 -9.62 -0.64
C GLY A 365 6.59 -9.28 -0.49
N ILE A 366 7.30 -9.06 -1.61
CA ILE A 366 8.67 -8.56 -1.60
C ILE A 366 8.72 -7.16 -0.95
N TYR A 367 7.80 -6.25 -1.29
CA TYR A 367 7.71 -4.95 -0.64
C TYR A 367 7.32 -5.02 0.85
N ILE A 368 6.61 -6.05 1.30
CA ILE A 368 6.35 -6.29 2.72
C ILE A 368 7.64 -6.69 3.46
N ILE A 369 8.46 -7.57 2.88
CA ILE A 369 9.77 -7.95 3.46
C ILE A 369 10.68 -6.71 3.54
N LEU A 370 10.78 -5.96 2.44
CA LEU A 370 11.50 -4.69 2.35
C LEU A 370 11.04 -3.69 3.45
N GLY A 371 9.72 -3.57 3.66
CA GLY A 371 9.14 -2.72 4.70
C GLY A 371 9.45 -3.20 6.13
N ILE A 372 9.53 -4.51 6.36
CA ILE A 372 9.93 -5.10 7.65
C ILE A 372 11.41 -4.81 7.94
N GLY A 373 12.29 -4.92 6.93
CA GLY A 373 13.71 -4.61 7.04
C GLY A 373 13.97 -3.12 7.28
N LEU A 374 13.34 -2.22 6.49
CA LEU A 374 13.40 -0.76 6.68
C LEU A 374 12.92 -0.34 8.09
N ASN A 375 11.89 -1.01 8.62
CA ASN A 375 11.38 -0.77 9.97
C ASN A 375 12.40 -1.11 11.08
N ILE A 376 13.50 -1.82 10.81
CA ILE A 376 14.59 -2.02 11.78
C ILE A 376 15.37 -0.71 11.99
N VAL A 377 15.79 -0.05 10.90
CA VAL A 377 16.57 1.20 10.94
C VAL A 377 15.67 2.41 11.26
N VAL A 378 14.57 2.60 10.53
CA VAL A 378 13.66 3.74 10.75
C VAL A 378 12.77 3.53 11.97
N GLY A 379 12.20 2.33 12.13
CA GLY A 379 11.19 2.02 13.14
C GLY A 379 11.77 1.72 14.53
N TYR A 380 12.81 0.88 14.63
CA TYR A 380 13.42 0.55 15.92
C TYR A 380 14.58 1.48 16.27
N ALA A 381 15.53 1.74 15.36
CA ALA A 381 16.71 2.57 15.65
C ALA A 381 16.48 4.09 15.51
N GLY A 382 15.38 4.52 14.86
CA GLY A 382 15.03 5.94 14.72
C GLY A 382 15.83 6.70 13.67
N LEU A 383 16.52 6.00 12.79
CA LEU A 383 17.44 6.54 11.81
C LEU A 383 16.74 6.69 10.45
N LEU A 384 16.77 7.88 9.86
CA LEU A 384 16.05 8.16 8.61
C LEU A 384 16.85 7.70 7.38
N ASP A 385 16.70 6.43 7.00
CA ASP A 385 17.27 5.87 5.77
C ASP A 385 16.35 6.12 4.57
N LEU A 386 16.87 6.86 3.58
CA LEU A 386 16.23 7.11 2.28
C LEU A 386 16.92 6.35 1.14
N GLY A 387 18.05 5.71 1.41
CA GLY A 387 18.86 4.94 0.45
C GLY A 387 18.53 3.46 0.37
N TYR A 388 17.75 2.94 1.32
CA TYR A 388 17.49 1.52 1.60
C TYR A 388 17.30 0.60 0.38
N VAL A 389 16.70 1.10 -0.71
CA VAL A 389 16.53 0.36 -1.99
C VAL A 389 17.87 -0.14 -2.57
N ALA A 390 19.00 0.51 -2.26
CA ALA A 390 20.33 0.03 -2.65
C ALA A 390 20.69 -1.32 -2.03
N PHE A 391 20.30 -1.63 -0.80
CA PHE A 391 20.58 -2.92 -0.18
C PHE A 391 19.80 -4.05 -0.86
N PHE A 392 18.53 -3.79 -1.17
CA PHE A 392 17.69 -4.68 -1.97
C PHE A 392 18.28 -4.91 -3.37
N ALA A 393 18.77 -3.86 -4.03
CA ALA A 393 19.47 -3.98 -5.31
C ALA A 393 20.74 -4.83 -5.19
N VAL A 394 21.61 -4.59 -4.20
CA VAL A 394 22.82 -5.39 -3.96
C VAL A 394 22.47 -6.86 -3.74
N GLY A 395 21.51 -7.18 -2.87
CA GLY A 395 21.07 -8.56 -2.63
C GLY A 395 20.55 -9.24 -3.89
N ALA A 396 19.69 -8.55 -4.66
CA ALA A 396 19.13 -9.08 -5.90
C ALA A 396 20.19 -9.31 -7.00
N TYR A 397 21.12 -8.37 -7.19
CA TYR A 397 22.20 -8.52 -8.18
C TYR A 397 23.21 -9.60 -7.78
N ILE A 398 23.56 -9.75 -6.51
CA ILE A 398 24.44 -10.84 -6.04
C ILE A 398 23.76 -12.20 -6.24
N ALA A 399 22.47 -12.33 -5.89
CA ALA A 399 21.72 -13.57 -6.13
C ALA A 399 21.63 -13.90 -7.64
N GLY A 400 21.39 -12.91 -8.50
CA GLY A 400 21.39 -13.09 -9.96
C GLY A 400 22.76 -13.49 -10.52
N LEU A 401 23.83 -12.79 -10.13
CA LEU A 401 25.21 -13.04 -10.58
C LEU A 401 25.71 -14.46 -10.26
N LEU A 402 25.36 -14.99 -9.08
CA LEU A 402 25.78 -16.32 -8.62
C LEU A 402 24.93 -17.47 -9.20
N THR A 403 23.68 -17.19 -9.60
CA THR A 403 22.76 -18.22 -10.13
C THR A 403 22.66 -18.23 -11.66
N THR A 404 23.21 -17.22 -12.35
CA THR A 404 23.23 -17.16 -13.83
C THR A 404 24.65 -17.28 -14.40
N PRO A 405 24.78 -17.66 -15.68
CA PRO A 405 26.00 -17.43 -16.45
C PRO A 405 26.33 -15.93 -16.47
N SER A 406 27.42 -15.55 -15.79
CA SER A 406 27.86 -14.17 -15.59
C SER A 406 29.38 -14.08 -15.69
N LEU A 407 29.94 -12.87 -15.75
CA LEU A 407 31.38 -12.67 -15.81
C LEU A 407 32.15 -13.36 -14.65
N LEU A 408 31.50 -13.50 -13.48
CA LEU A 408 32.07 -14.21 -12.32
C LEU A 408 31.98 -15.74 -12.46
N THR A 409 30.82 -16.27 -12.87
CA THR A 409 30.61 -17.73 -12.95
C THR A 409 31.23 -18.36 -14.20
N CYS A 410 31.54 -17.57 -15.23
CA CYS A 410 32.14 -17.97 -16.50
C CYS A 410 33.60 -17.53 -16.66
N GLY A 411 34.36 -17.45 -15.56
CA GLY A 411 35.82 -17.30 -15.59
C GLY A 411 36.36 -16.01 -16.25
N GLY A 412 35.57 -14.93 -16.26
CA GLY A 412 35.92 -13.68 -16.93
C GLY A 412 35.56 -13.59 -18.42
N VAL A 413 34.90 -14.60 -19.00
CA VAL A 413 34.43 -14.57 -20.39
C VAL A 413 33.12 -13.77 -20.49
N PRO A 414 33.01 -12.74 -21.38
CA PRO A 414 31.76 -12.02 -21.58
C PRO A 414 30.65 -12.93 -22.12
N THR A 415 29.47 -12.88 -21.49
CA THR A 415 28.33 -13.76 -21.82
C THR A 415 27.90 -13.68 -23.29
N ARG A 416 28.12 -12.53 -23.94
CA ARG A 416 27.88 -12.29 -25.38
C ARG A 416 28.71 -13.17 -26.32
N GLN A 417 29.76 -13.83 -25.83
CA GLN A 417 30.64 -14.70 -26.62
C GLN A 417 30.37 -16.20 -26.37
N ILE A 418 29.53 -16.55 -25.41
CA ILE A 418 29.27 -17.94 -25.00
C ILE A 418 28.05 -18.48 -25.75
N GLN A 419 28.24 -19.52 -26.58
CA GLN A 419 27.13 -20.21 -27.22
C GLN A 419 26.38 -21.07 -26.20
N ALA A 420 25.07 -21.25 -26.37
CA ALA A 420 24.21 -21.95 -25.41
C ALA A 420 24.65 -23.40 -25.09
N SER A 421 25.33 -24.06 -26.03
CA SER A 421 25.94 -25.40 -25.87
C SER A 421 27.18 -25.42 -24.96
N GLN A 422 27.90 -24.31 -24.83
CA GLN A 422 29.20 -24.22 -24.13
C GLN A 422 29.07 -23.73 -22.68
N VAL A 423 27.88 -23.26 -22.27
CA VAL A 423 27.62 -22.70 -20.93
C VAL A 423 28.01 -23.69 -19.82
N ALA A 424 27.69 -24.98 -19.97
CA ALA A 424 27.97 -26.00 -18.95
C ALA A 424 29.46 -26.37 -18.82
N GLU A 425 30.28 -26.04 -19.82
CA GLU A 425 31.73 -26.33 -19.84
C GLU A 425 32.56 -25.11 -19.37
N ILE A 426 32.12 -23.90 -19.74
CA ILE A 426 32.82 -22.65 -19.40
C ILE A 426 32.39 -22.11 -18.03
N CYS A 427 31.12 -22.24 -17.64
CA CYS A 427 30.58 -21.57 -16.45
C CYS A 427 30.65 -22.43 -15.17
N THR A 428 31.87 -22.73 -14.75
CA THR A 428 32.18 -23.52 -13.55
C THR A 428 32.04 -22.69 -12.26
N GLY A 429 30.81 -22.59 -11.75
CA GLY A 429 30.54 -21.91 -10.48
C GLY A 429 29.10 -21.45 -10.25
N ILE A 430 28.15 -21.84 -11.11
CA ILE A 430 26.73 -21.53 -10.93
C ILE A 430 26.22 -22.20 -9.65
N MET A 431 25.80 -21.40 -8.68
CA MET A 431 25.29 -21.86 -7.38
C MET A 431 23.79 -22.13 -7.42
N THR A 432 23.30 -22.96 -6.50
CA THR A 432 21.85 -23.09 -6.28
C THR A 432 21.29 -21.82 -5.64
N PHE A 433 19.98 -21.60 -5.82
CA PHE A 433 19.27 -20.46 -5.22
C PHE A 433 19.51 -20.34 -3.70
N TRP A 434 19.55 -21.46 -2.97
CA TRP A 434 19.67 -21.45 -1.51
C TRP A 434 21.08 -21.05 -1.02
N GLU A 435 22.11 -21.47 -1.74
CA GLU A 435 23.50 -21.07 -1.47
C GLU A 435 23.73 -19.59 -1.81
N ALA A 436 23.26 -19.18 -3.00
CA ALA A 436 23.33 -17.79 -3.45
C ALA A 436 22.54 -16.84 -2.54
N TRP A 437 21.40 -17.28 -1.97
CA TRP A 437 20.62 -16.50 -1.02
C TRP A 437 21.36 -16.22 0.28
N ILE A 438 22.04 -17.23 0.86
CA ILE A 438 22.87 -17.05 2.07
C ILE A 438 24.02 -16.08 1.79
N ILE A 439 24.68 -16.19 0.64
CA ILE A 439 25.78 -15.29 0.26
C ILE A 439 25.26 -13.87 0.00
N ALA A 440 24.12 -13.71 -0.67
CA ALA A 440 23.49 -12.40 -0.89
C ALA A 440 23.14 -11.69 0.43
N ILE A 441 22.59 -12.41 1.42
CA ILE A 441 22.34 -11.90 2.78
C ILE A 441 23.65 -11.40 3.42
N ILE A 442 24.73 -12.18 3.35
CA ILE A 442 26.03 -11.81 3.93
C ILE A 442 26.62 -10.58 3.22
N VAL A 443 26.60 -10.53 1.90
CA VAL A 443 27.14 -9.40 1.13
C VAL A 443 26.32 -8.13 1.38
N ALA A 444 24.98 -8.22 1.40
CA ALA A 444 24.13 -7.08 1.70
C ALA A 444 24.33 -6.56 3.14
N ALA A 445 24.47 -7.46 4.13
CA ALA A 445 24.84 -7.09 5.50
C ALA A 445 26.20 -6.38 5.59
N VAL A 446 27.20 -6.85 4.85
CA VAL A 446 28.53 -6.21 4.75
C VAL A 446 28.43 -4.84 4.09
N CYS A 447 27.65 -4.68 3.02
CA CYS A 447 27.35 -3.37 2.42
C CYS A 447 26.64 -2.43 3.40
N GLY A 448 25.73 -2.94 4.24
CA GLY A 448 25.12 -2.19 5.34
C GLY A 448 26.15 -1.67 6.36
N ILE A 449 27.13 -2.51 6.75
CA ILE A 449 28.24 -2.07 7.62
C ILE A 449 29.12 -1.02 6.93
N LEU A 450 29.46 -1.24 5.65
CA LEU A 450 30.31 -0.34 4.87
C LEU A 450 29.66 1.05 4.67
N LEU A 451 28.35 1.13 4.41
CA LEU A 451 27.62 2.41 4.41
C LEU A 451 27.53 3.00 5.83
N GLY A 452 27.28 2.16 6.83
CA GLY A 452 27.14 2.58 8.21
C GLY A 452 28.36 3.36 8.71
N ILE A 453 29.58 2.88 8.44
CA ILE A 453 30.85 3.46 8.94
C ILE A 453 30.99 4.98 8.71
N PRO A 454 30.92 5.53 7.47
CA PRO A 454 30.99 6.98 7.25
C PRO A 454 29.77 7.71 7.85
N VAL A 455 28.59 7.10 7.79
CA VAL A 455 27.33 7.67 8.28
C VAL A 455 27.27 7.79 9.82
N LEU A 456 28.08 7.03 10.56
CA LEU A 456 28.17 7.08 12.03
C LEU A 456 28.41 8.49 12.61
N ARG A 457 29.04 9.38 11.85
CA ARG A 457 29.38 10.75 12.28
C ARG A 457 28.25 11.76 12.05
N LEU A 458 27.13 11.34 11.46
CA LEU A 458 26.04 12.21 11.04
C LEU A 458 24.80 12.01 11.94
N ARG A 459 24.02 13.08 12.11
CA ARG A 459 22.76 13.12 12.87
C ARG A 459 21.68 13.80 12.03
N GLY A 460 20.42 13.46 12.26
CA GLY A 460 19.26 14.08 11.61
C GLY A 460 19.32 14.05 10.08
N ASP A 461 19.02 15.18 9.45
CA ASP A 461 18.83 15.26 7.99
C ASP A 461 20.12 14.95 7.19
N TYR A 462 21.31 15.22 7.76
CA TYR A 462 22.59 14.88 7.13
C TYR A 462 22.78 13.37 6.94
N PHE A 463 22.27 12.55 7.87
CA PHE A 463 22.24 11.10 7.74
C PHE A 463 21.39 10.69 6.53
N ALA A 464 20.19 11.27 6.43
CA ALA A 464 19.23 10.96 5.37
C ALA A 464 19.78 11.31 3.98
N ILE A 465 20.39 12.49 3.84
CA ILE A 465 21.03 12.93 2.58
C ILE A 465 22.11 11.96 2.12
N VAL A 466 22.97 11.45 3.02
CA VAL A 466 24.03 10.51 2.64
C VAL A 466 23.48 9.12 2.29
N THR A 467 22.42 8.64 2.96
CA THR A 467 21.77 7.39 2.53
C THR A 467 21.15 7.53 1.13
N LEU A 468 20.45 8.64 0.85
CA LEU A 468 19.92 8.93 -0.50
C LEU A 468 21.04 8.95 -1.55
N GLY A 469 22.17 9.59 -1.24
CA GLY A 469 23.36 9.61 -2.10
C GLY A 469 23.91 8.21 -2.40
N PHE A 470 23.97 7.31 -1.42
CA PHE A 470 24.33 5.90 -1.64
C PHE A 470 23.30 5.15 -2.51
N GLY A 471 22.01 5.42 -2.29
CA GLY A 471 20.92 4.96 -3.15
C GLY A 471 21.16 5.30 -4.62
N GLU A 472 21.53 6.55 -4.89
CA GLU A 472 21.84 7.03 -6.24
C GLU A 472 23.14 6.44 -6.80
N ILE A 473 24.20 6.33 -6.00
CA ILE A 473 25.49 5.73 -6.43
C ILE A 473 25.30 4.28 -6.90
N ILE A 474 24.55 3.46 -6.16
CA ILE A 474 24.25 2.08 -6.57
C ILE A 474 23.37 2.04 -7.82
N ARG A 475 22.37 2.94 -7.94
CA ARG A 475 21.52 3.07 -9.13
C ARG A 475 22.32 3.41 -10.39
N LEU A 476 23.26 4.35 -10.28
CA LEU A 476 24.13 4.77 -11.39
C LEU A 476 25.14 3.69 -11.76
N LEU A 477 25.78 3.05 -10.78
CA LEU A 477 26.79 2.00 -10.98
C LEU A 477 26.18 0.76 -11.68
N VAL A 478 24.98 0.34 -11.27
CA VAL A 478 24.25 -0.77 -11.92
C VAL A 478 23.86 -0.44 -13.36
N ARG A 479 23.52 0.83 -13.64
CA ARG A 479 23.11 1.31 -14.97
C ARG A 479 24.30 1.81 -15.82
N PHE A 480 25.53 1.59 -15.40
CA PHE A 480 26.72 2.04 -16.12
C PHE A 480 27.10 1.02 -17.21
N ASP A 481 27.20 1.48 -18.46
CA ASP A 481 27.30 0.57 -19.61
C ASP A 481 28.65 -0.18 -19.70
N ASP A 482 29.73 0.32 -19.10
CA ASP A 482 30.99 -0.44 -18.98
C ASP A 482 30.83 -1.69 -18.10
N PHE A 483 29.89 -1.67 -17.14
CA PHE A 483 29.54 -2.83 -16.32
C PHE A 483 28.38 -3.66 -16.92
N LYS A 484 28.05 -3.49 -18.20
CA LYS A 484 26.96 -4.22 -18.86
C LYS A 484 27.15 -5.73 -18.88
N ASP A 485 28.37 -6.24 -19.08
CA ASP A 485 28.65 -7.69 -19.04
C ASP A 485 28.63 -8.28 -17.60
N LEU A 486 28.49 -7.42 -16.58
CA LEU A 486 28.33 -7.79 -15.18
C LEU A 486 26.85 -7.68 -14.74
N PHE A 487 26.27 -6.48 -14.77
CA PHE A 487 24.92 -6.22 -14.24
C PHE A 487 23.80 -6.21 -15.30
N GLY A 488 24.13 -6.27 -16.59
CA GLY A 488 23.17 -6.11 -17.69
C GLY A 488 22.81 -4.66 -18.04
N SER A 489 23.39 -3.67 -17.33
CA SER A 489 23.01 -2.25 -17.43
C SER A 489 21.49 -2.08 -17.25
N ALA A 490 20.84 -1.18 -18.01
CA ALA A 490 19.41 -0.91 -17.96
C ALA A 490 18.49 -2.10 -18.32
N GLN A 491 19.03 -3.24 -18.74
CA GLN A 491 18.26 -4.47 -19.02
C GLN A 491 18.21 -5.43 -17.82
N GLY A 492 19.13 -5.29 -16.86
CA GLY A 492 19.27 -6.21 -15.71
C GLY A 492 19.71 -7.63 -16.11
N ILE A 493 19.69 -8.55 -15.14
CA ILE A 493 20.05 -9.96 -15.32
C ILE A 493 18.80 -10.76 -15.72
N ALA A 494 18.85 -11.41 -16.89
CA ALA A 494 17.78 -12.26 -17.41
C ALA A 494 18.03 -13.75 -17.11
N ASN A 495 17.00 -14.59 -17.32
CA ASN A 495 17.06 -16.06 -17.23
C ASN A 495 17.56 -16.63 -15.88
N ILE A 496 17.30 -15.92 -14.77
CA ILE A 496 17.56 -16.40 -13.41
C ILE A 496 16.82 -17.75 -13.18
N PRO A 497 17.52 -18.83 -12.78
CA PRO A 497 16.91 -20.13 -12.57
C PRO A 497 15.94 -20.10 -11.39
N ARG A 498 14.88 -20.90 -11.47
CA ARG A 498 13.85 -20.97 -10.42
C ARG A 498 14.34 -21.80 -9.23
N PRO A 499 13.93 -21.46 -8.00
CA PRO A 499 14.29 -22.24 -6.83
C PRO A 499 13.69 -23.65 -6.89
N ILE A 500 14.53 -24.64 -6.58
CA ILE A 500 14.16 -26.05 -6.44
C ILE A 500 14.47 -26.45 -5.00
N ILE A 501 13.55 -27.20 -4.38
CA ILE A 501 13.80 -27.91 -3.12
C ILE A 501 14.04 -29.37 -3.51
N ASP A 502 15.31 -29.78 -3.50
CA ASP A 502 15.71 -31.15 -3.80
C ASP A 502 15.98 -31.90 -2.49
N LEU A 503 15.10 -32.85 -2.16
CA LEU A 503 15.23 -33.76 -1.02
C LEU A 503 15.32 -35.21 -1.50
N THR A 504 15.79 -35.45 -2.73
CA THR A 504 15.92 -36.80 -3.33
C THR A 504 16.80 -37.75 -2.51
N ALA A 505 17.77 -37.21 -1.75
CA ALA A 505 18.58 -37.95 -0.80
C ALA A 505 17.80 -38.58 0.38
N LEU A 506 16.57 -38.11 0.66
CA LEU A 506 15.64 -38.68 1.64
C LEU A 506 14.52 -39.49 0.97
N ASN A 507 14.02 -39.02 -0.16
CA ASN A 507 13.01 -39.72 -0.96
C ASN A 507 13.06 -39.23 -2.42
N PRO A 508 13.25 -40.11 -3.42
CA PRO A 508 13.27 -39.72 -4.84
C PRO A 508 12.04 -38.95 -5.33
N ALA A 509 10.89 -39.08 -4.66
CA ALA A 509 9.67 -38.34 -4.98
C ALA A 509 9.63 -36.89 -4.41
N TRP A 510 10.62 -36.48 -3.61
CA TRP A 510 10.64 -35.17 -2.93
C TRP A 510 11.54 -34.14 -3.63
N ARG A 511 11.41 -34.03 -4.96
CA ARG A 511 11.93 -32.89 -5.73
C ARG A 511 10.78 -31.93 -6.02
N ILE A 512 10.75 -30.80 -5.32
CA ILE A 512 9.70 -29.78 -5.45
C ILE A 512 10.27 -28.56 -6.16
N GLU A 513 9.94 -28.41 -7.44
CA GLU A 513 10.33 -27.25 -8.24
C GLU A 513 9.31 -26.12 -8.05
N LEU A 514 9.73 -24.97 -7.52
CA LEU A 514 8.86 -23.83 -7.21
C LEU A 514 8.55 -23.03 -8.49
N THR A 515 7.85 -23.67 -9.42
CA THR A 515 7.60 -23.17 -10.77
C THR A 515 6.35 -22.30 -10.85
N GLY A 516 6.42 -21.26 -11.71
CA GLY A 516 5.35 -20.29 -11.91
C GLY A 516 5.07 -19.37 -10.71
N ALA A 517 4.10 -18.47 -10.89
CA ALA A 517 3.71 -17.48 -9.88
C ALA A 517 3.39 -18.11 -8.51
N ASN A 518 2.69 -19.25 -8.51
CA ASN A 518 2.25 -19.93 -7.29
C ASN A 518 3.42 -20.53 -6.49
N GLY A 519 4.47 -21.05 -7.15
CA GLY A 519 5.68 -21.54 -6.47
C GLY A 519 6.43 -20.40 -5.77
N ILE A 520 6.61 -19.28 -6.49
CA ILE A 520 7.23 -18.06 -5.95
C ILE A 520 6.40 -17.49 -4.78
N TYR A 521 5.06 -17.55 -4.86
CA TYR A 521 4.20 -17.08 -3.79
C TYR A 521 4.43 -17.80 -2.46
N TYR A 522 4.54 -19.13 -2.46
CA TYR A 522 4.78 -19.86 -1.21
C TYR A 522 6.16 -19.55 -0.62
N LEU A 523 7.17 -19.32 -1.46
CA LEU A 523 8.50 -18.85 -1.03
C LEU A 523 8.43 -17.45 -0.41
N VAL A 524 7.75 -16.50 -1.07
CA VAL A 524 7.58 -15.12 -0.57
C VAL A 524 6.74 -15.09 0.70
N LEU A 525 5.67 -15.87 0.80
CA LEU A 525 4.85 -15.99 2.02
C LEU A 525 5.65 -16.57 3.18
N ALA A 526 6.47 -17.61 2.94
CA ALA A 526 7.40 -18.13 3.93
C ALA A 526 8.43 -17.08 4.36
N GLY A 527 8.96 -16.31 3.41
CA GLY A 527 9.85 -15.17 3.67
C GLY A 527 9.22 -14.09 4.55
N ILE A 528 7.97 -13.68 4.28
CA ILE A 528 7.23 -12.72 5.11
C ILE A 528 7.04 -13.25 6.54
N LEU A 529 6.66 -14.52 6.69
CA LEU A 529 6.44 -15.14 8.00
C LEU A 529 7.75 -15.25 8.80
N LEU A 530 8.85 -15.61 8.14
CA LEU A 530 10.19 -15.67 8.72
C LEU A 530 10.70 -14.28 9.10
N ALA A 531 10.58 -13.28 8.22
CA ALA A 531 10.95 -11.89 8.50
C ALA A 531 10.12 -11.30 9.65
N ALA A 532 8.81 -11.53 9.70
CA ALA A 532 7.95 -11.07 10.79
C ALA A 532 8.30 -11.75 12.13
N ALA A 533 8.59 -13.06 12.12
CA ALA A 533 9.04 -13.80 13.30
C ALA A 533 10.40 -13.29 13.81
N MET A 534 11.38 -13.11 12.91
CA MET A 534 12.69 -12.57 13.25
C MET A 534 12.58 -11.13 13.76
N SER A 535 11.89 -10.23 13.05
CA SER A 535 11.74 -8.82 13.44
C SER A 535 11.07 -8.68 14.81
N THR A 536 10.00 -9.42 15.10
CA THR A 536 9.33 -9.39 16.42
C THR A 536 10.18 -9.99 17.54
N GLN A 537 11.08 -10.95 17.25
CA GLN A 537 12.03 -11.49 18.22
C GLN A 537 13.21 -10.53 18.45
N LEU A 538 13.73 -9.91 17.39
CA LEU A 538 14.77 -8.87 17.45
C LEU A 538 14.31 -7.67 18.29
N ALA A 539 13.08 -7.19 18.09
CA ALA A 539 12.49 -6.11 18.88
C ALA A 539 12.48 -6.39 20.40
N ARG A 540 12.29 -7.66 20.79
CA ARG A 540 12.28 -8.13 22.20
C ARG A 540 13.68 -8.39 22.77
N SER A 541 14.68 -8.55 21.90
CA SER A 541 16.07 -8.84 22.28
C SER A 541 16.74 -7.70 23.06
N LYS A 542 18.02 -7.88 23.44
CA LYS A 542 18.83 -6.76 23.97
C LYS A 542 19.11 -5.72 22.89
N LEU A 543 19.39 -6.13 21.65
CA LEU A 543 19.67 -5.23 20.53
C LEU A 543 18.47 -4.34 20.19
N GLY A 544 17.27 -4.92 20.06
CA GLY A 544 16.04 -4.17 19.81
C GLY A 544 15.73 -3.13 20.89
N ARG A 545 15.98 -3.46 22.16
CA ARG A 545 15.85 -2.49 23.27
C ARG A 545 16.94 -1.40 23.24
N SER A 546 18.16 -1.71 22.80
CA SER A 546 19.20 -0.69 22.56
C SER A 546 18.88 0.22 21.37
N TRP A 547 18.27 -0.30 20.30
CA TRP A 547 17.76 0.52 19.19
C TRP A 547 16.63 1.45 19.65
N MET A 548 15.65 0.94 20.40
CA MET A 548 14.56 1.77 20.93
C MET A 548 15.05 2.83 21.93
N ALA A 549 16.14 2.57 22.67
CA ALA A 549 16.80 3.59 23.50
C ALA A 549 17.49 4.68 22.64
N LEU A 550 18.27 4.28 21.63
CA LEU A 550 18.88 5.19 20.65
C LEU A 550 17.84 6.08 19.95
N ARG A 551 16.68 5.51 19.60
CA ARG A 551 15.56 6.24 18.99
C ARG A 551 14.89 7.25 19.93
N ALA A 552 14.93 7.02 21.24
CA ALA A 552 14.32 7.91 22.22
C ALA A 552 15.20 9.13 22.48
N ASP A 553 16.49 8.92 22.76
CA ASP A 553 17.51 9.95 22.93
C ASP A 553 18.91 9.33 22.78
N GLU A 554 19.70 9.82 21.81
CA GLU A 554 21.03 9.29 21.50
C GLU A 554 22.06 9.60 22.61
N ASP A 555 21.97 10.77 23.25
CA ASP A 555 22.95 11.24 24.22
C ASP A 555 22.68 10.63 25.61
N VAL A 556 21.39 10.44 25.97
CA VAL A 556 21.00 9.63 27.14
C VAL A 556 21.35 8.15 26.94
N ALA A 557 21.17 7.58 25.74
CA ALA A 557 21.60 6.22 25.46
C ALA A 557 23.12 6.05 25.68
N GLN A 558 23.92 7.03 25.24
CA GLN A 558 25.37 7.04 25.48
C GLN A 558 25.71 7.18 26.97
N ALA A 559 25.03 8.05 27.72
CA ALA A 559 25.21 8.20 29.17
C ALA A 559 24.88 6.91 29.94
N MET A 560 23.91 6.13 29.46
CA MET A 560 23.56 4.79 29.98
C MET A 560 24.53 3.68 29.51
N GLY A 561 25.68 4.03 28.93
CA GLY A 561 26.74 3.09 28.52
C GLY A 561 26.47 2.32 27.23
N ILE A 562 25.48 2.73 26.42
CA ILE A 562 25.19 2.08 25.14
C ILE A 562 26.21 2.57 24.09
N ASN A 563 26.99 1.64 23.53
CA ASN A 563 27.91 1.96 22.44
C ASN A 563 27.14 2.26 21.14
N LEU A 564 26.89 3.54 20.89
CA LEU A 564 26.10 4.03 19.76
C LEU A 564 26.63 3.50 18.41
N MET A 565 27.94 3.44 18.22
CA MET A 565 28.58 2.95 17.01
C MET A 565 28.20 1.50 16.69
N ARG A 566 28.35 0.59 17.66
CA ARG A 566 27.97 -0.82 17.47
C ARG A 566 26.46 -0.97 17.25
N ILE A 567 25.64 -0.16 17.92
CA ILE A 567 24.17 -0.23 17.82
C ILE A 567 23.66 0.34 16.48
N LYS A 568 24.23 1.44 15.97
CA LYS A 568 23.98 1.96 14.61
C LYS A 568 24.45 0.98 13.52
N LEU A 569 25.68 0.45 13.62
CA LEU A 569 26.18 -0.53 12.64
C LEU A 569 25.36 -1.82 12.61
N THR A 570 24.95 -2.35 13.77
CA THR A 570 24.08 -3.54 13.81
C THR A 570 22.66 -3.28 13.31
N ALA A 571 22.14 -2.06 13.46
CA ALA A 571 20.87 -1.69 12.82
C ALA A 571 20.98 -1.78 11.29
N PHE A 572 21.98 -1.12 10.70
CA PHE A 572 22.24 -1.17 9.25
C PHE A 572 22.53 -2.59 8.74
N ALA A 573 23.44 -3.32 9.39
CA ALA A 573 23.86 -4.66 8.97
C ALA A 573 22.69 -5.64 8.91
N ILE A 574 21.78 -5.57 9.90
CA ILE A 574 20.61 -6.44 9.97
C ILE A 574 19.50 -5.94 9.04
N SER A 575 19.28 -4.63 8.96
CA SER A 575 18.27 -4.06 8.05
C SER A 575 18.61 -4.33 6.59
N ALA A 576 19.87 -4.20 6.18
CA ALA A 576 20.34 -4.57 4.84
C ALA A 576 20.33 -6.09 4.55
N ALA A 577 20.17 -6.94 5.58
CA ALA A 577 20.11 -8.39 5.47
C ALA A 577 18.67 -8.95 5.37
N PHE A 578 17.66 -8.08 5.47
CA PHE A 578 16.22 -8.37 5.38
C PHE A 578 15.66 -7.95 4.01
#